data_AF-A0A8J0VFD4-F1
#
_entry.id   AF-A0A8J0VFD4-F1
#
_cell.length_a   1.000
_cell.length_b   1.000
_cell.length_c   1.000
_cell.angle_alpha   90.00
_cell.angle_beta   90.00
_cell.angle_gamma   90.00
#
_symmetry.space_group_name_H-M   'P 1'
#
loop_
_entity.id
_entity.type
_entity.pdbx_description
1 polymer ?
#
loop_
_entity_poly.entity_id
_entity_poly.type
_entity_poly.pdbx_seq_one_letter_code
_entity_poly.pdbx_strand_id
1 'polypeptide(L)'
;MAALRVYFCGSIRGGREDQALYERIVRELRRYGTVLTEHVARPEIGVRGEDAEALGDKFIHDRDMDWLNQADVVVAEVTQPSLGVGYEIGRAVDMNKRILCLFRPSSGRALSAMIRGAHNGKNVLVTNYDPAELARILDQYFAAMFPELELRK
;
A
#
# COMPACT_ATOMS: atom_id res chain seq x y z
N MET A 1 0.42 -16.01 -18.06
CA MET A 1 0.23 -14.55 -17.89
C MET A 1 1.23 -14.03 -16.88
N ALA A 2 1.72 -12.80 -17.02
CA ALA A 2 2.64 -12.21 -16.04
C ALA A 2 1.89 -11.94 -14.72
N ALA A 3 2.55 -12.21 -13.58
CA ALA A 3 1.98 -11.93 -12.27
C ALA A 3 1.80 -10.41 -12.07
N LEU A 4 0.72 -9.99 -11.40
CA LEU A 4 0.48 -8.57 -11.09
C LEU A 4 1.66 -7.98 -10.30
N ARG A 5 1.95 -6.70 -10.52
CA ARG A 5 2.89 -5.92 -9.71
C ARG A 5 2.09 -5.06 -8.72
N VAL A 6 2.26 -5.35 -7.44
CA VAL A 6 1.59 -4.68 -6.33
C VAL A 6 2.57 -3.72 -5.67
N TYR A 7 2.20 -2.45 -5.57
CA TYR A 7 2.94 -1.47 -4.77
C TYR A 7 2.23 -1.29 -3.43
N PHE A 8 2.90 -1.66 -2.34
CA PHE A 8 2.37 -1.52 -0.99
C PHE A 8 2.88 -0.22 -0.34
N CYS A 9 1.97 0.61 0.16
CA CYS A 9 2.31 1.80 0.94
C CYS A 9 2.02 1.56 2.42
N GLY A 10 3.00 1.89 3.26
CA GLY A 10 2.87 1.87 4.72
C GLY A 10 3.76 2.95 5.34
N SER A 11 3.38 3.45 6.52
CA SER A 11 4.16 4.49 7.19
C SER A 11 5.53 3.95 7.64
N ILE A 12 6.59 4.73 7.40
CA ILE A 12 7.93 4.48 7.95
C ILE A 12 8.34 5.64 8.86
N ARG A 13 8.72 6.79 8.28
CA ARG A 13 9.12 7.99 9.05
C ARG A 13 7.96 8.63 9.82
N GLY A 14 6.71 8.40 9.39
CA GLY A 14 5.50 8.89 10.08
C GLY A 14 5.10 8.06 11.30
N GLY A 15 5.83 6.98 11.60
CA GLY A 15 5.52 6.00 12.64
C GLY A 15 5.55 4.57 12.09
N ARG A 16 5.97 3.63 12.93
CA ARG A 16 6.14 2.19 12.63
C ARG A 16 5.35 1.27 13.56
N GLU A 17 4.37 1.82 14.28
CA GLU A 17 3.52 1.11 15.23
C GLU A 17 2.78 -0.08 14.57
N ASP A 18 2.51 0.02 13.26
CA ASP A 18 1.76 -0.96 12.48
C ASP A 18 2.64 -1.96 11.70
N GLN A 19 3.96 -2.02 11.93
CA GLN A 19 4.84 -2.85 11.10
C GLN A 19 4.44 -4.33 11.05
N ALA A 20 4.07 -4.94 12.18
CA ALA A 20 3.63 -6.34 12.19
C ALA A 20 2.37 -6.57 11.32
N LEU A 21 1.50 -5.57 11.26
CA LEU A 21 0.33 -5.58 10.38
C LEU A 21 0.74 -5.41 8.91
N TYR A 22 1.73 -4.56 8.62
CA TYR A 22 2.28 -4.40 7.26
C TYR A 22 2.88 -5.71 6.75
N GLU A 23 3.59 -6.46 7.59
CA GLU A 23 4.11 -7.79 7.25
C GLU A 23 2.99 -8.77 6.90
N ARG A 24 1.91 -8.77 7.69
CA ARG A 24 0.72 -9.57 7.39
C ARG A 24 0.08 -9.17 6.06
N ILE A 25 -0.06 -7.87 5.78
CA ILE A 25 -0.62 -7.38 4.51
C ILE A 25 0.26 -7.80 3.33
N VAL A 26 1.57 -7.54 3.38
CA VAL A 26 2.50 -7.93 2.31
C VAL A 26 2.45 -9.43 2.05
N ARG A 27 2.39 -10.25 3.11
CA ARG A 27 2.26 -11.71 2.98
C ARG A 27 0.99 -12.11 2.25
N GLU A 28 -0.16 -11.51 2.57
CA GLU A 28 -1.41 -11.77 1.83
C GLU A 28 -1.32 -11.30 0.37
N LEU A 29 -0.73 -10.13 0.13
CA LEU A 29 -0.63 -9.55 -1.21
C LEU A 29 0.18 -10.42 -2.19
N ARG A 30 1.16 -11.19 -1.69
CA ARG A 30 1.94 -12.15 -2.49
C ARG A 30 1.10 -13.22 -3.19
N ARG A 31 -0.12 -13.48 -2.72
CA ARG A 31 -1.06 -14.43 -3.35
C ARG A 31 -1.57 -13.91 -4.70
N TYR A 32 -1.60 -12.59 -4.90
CA TYR A 32 -2.13 -11.94 -6.11
C TYR A 32 -1.04 -11.49 -7.07
N GLY A 33 0.19 -11.27 -6.59
CA GLY A 33 1.26 -10.74 -7.43
C GLY A 33 2.61 -10.55 -6.71
N THR A 34 3.58 -10.03 -7.46
CA THR A 34 4.87 -9.59 -6.92
C THR A 34 4.68 -8.25 -6.20
N VAL A 35 5.01 -8.20 -4.92
CA VAL A 35 5.00 -6.96 -4.14
C VAL A 35 6.34 -6.24 -4.36
N LEU A 36 6.32 -5.01 -4.86
CA LEU A 36 7.55 -4.25 -5.19
C LEU A 36 8.23 -3.66 -3.96
N THR A 37 7.43 -3.32 -2.94
CA THR A 37 7.86 -2.58 -1.74
C THR A 37 7.80 -3.43 -0.47
N GLU A 38 8.14 -4.72 -0.57
CA GLU A 38 8.12 -5.64 0.58
C GLU A 38 8.98 -5.17 1.75
N HIS A 39 10.02 -4.40 1.43
CA HIS A 39 10.93 -3.83 2.39
C HIS A 39 10.18 -2.97 3.42
N VAL A 40 9.14 -2.21 3.04
CA VAL A 40 8.31 -1.39 3.97
C VAL A 40 7.84 -2.17 5.20
N ALA A 41 7.59 -3.47 5.04
CA ALA A 41 7.12 -4.35 6.09
C ALA A 41 8.23 -5.04 6.92
N ARG A 42 9.51 -4.86 6.59
CA ARG A 42 10.63 -5.53 7.28
C ARG A 42 10.87 -4.94 8.67
N PRO A 43 11.08 -5.76 9.72
CA PRO A 43 11.37 -5.26 11.06
C PRO A 43 12.74 -4.58 11.16
N GLU A 44 13.70 -4.98 10.31
CA GLU A 44 15.09 -4.47 10.32
C GLU A 44 15.22 -3.05 9.77
N ILE A 45 14.20 -2.55 9.06
CA ILE A 45 14.20 -1.17 8.59
C ILE A 45 13.91 -0.25 9.77
N GLY A 46 14.92 0.54 10.13
CA GLY A 46 14.79 1.60 11.12
C GLY A 46 13.89 2.75 10.63
N VAL A 47 13.62 3.70 11.53
CA VAL A 47 12.75 4.86 11.27
C VAL A 47 13.20 5.70 10.05
N ARG A 48 14.49 5.64 9.68
CA ARG A 48 15.04 6.36 8.53
C ARG A 48 14.70 5.77 7.17
N GLY A 49 14.23 4.52 7.10
CA GLY A 49 14.01 3.79 5.85
C GLY A 49 15.23 2.97 5.41
N GLU A 50 15.04 2.09 4.43
CA GLU A 50 16.14 1.33 3.78
C GLU A 50 17.01 2.29 2.97
N ASP A 51 18.32 2.02 2.91
CA ASP A 51 19.30 2.71 2.04
C ASP A 51 19.46 4.23 2.20
N ALA A 52 18.73 4.89 3.10
CA ALA A 52 18.78 6.34 3.27
C ALA A 52 20.17 6.84 3.67
N GLU A 53 20.91 6.04 4.44
CA GLU A 53 22.26 6.40 4.90
C GLU A 53 23.34 6.14 3.82
N ALA A 54 23.08 5.22 2.88
CA ALA A 54 24.06 4.81 1.86
C ALA A 54 23.84 5.48 0.51
N LEU A 55 22.59 5.71 0.10
CA LEU A 55 22.21 6.16 -1.25
C LEU A 55 21.44 7.50 -1.25
N GLY A 56 20.93 7.92 -0.10
CA GLY A 56 20.29 9.24 0.10
C GLY A 56 18.83 9.32 -0.37
N ASP A 57 18.14 10.38 0.08
CA ASP A 57 16.69 10.56 -0.11
C ASP A 57 16.28 10.63 -1.61
N LYS A 58 17.10 11.22 -2.49
CA LYS A 58 16.81 11.30 -3.93
C LYS A 58 16.74 9.92 -4.58
N PHE A 59 17.67 9.03 -4.22
CA PHE A 59 17.70 7.69 -4.77
C PHE A 59 16.44 6.91 -4.37
N ILE A 60 16.05 6.97 -3.10
CA ILE A 60 14.83 6.32 -2.60
C ILE A 60 13.61 6.86 -3.35
N HIS A 61 13.49 8.18 -3.46
CA HIS A 61 12.39 8.80 -4.19
C HIS A 61 12.30 8.29 -5.64
N ASP A 62 13.40 8.34 -6.39
CA ASP A 62 13.38 7.98 -7.82
C ASP A 62 13.09 6.49 -8.02
N ARG A 63 13.70 5.62 -7.22
CA ARG A 63 13.44 4.18 -7.22
C ARG A 63 11.98 3.86 -6.92
N ASP A 64 11.44 4.46 -5.86
CA ASP A 64 10.07 4.22 -5.42
C ASP A 64 9.06 4.76 -6.46
N MET A 65 9.36 5.91 -7.09
CA MET A 65 8.58 6.42 -8.22
C MET A 65 8.62 5.51 -9.44
N ASP A 66 9.77 4.91 -9.76
CA ASP A 66 9.90 3.93 -10.84
C ASP A 66 9.11 2.65 -10.56
N TRP A 67 9.11 2.17 -9.32
CA TRP A 67 8.28 1.05 -8.88
C TRP A 67 6.79 1.39 -8.92
N LEU A 68 6.41 2.58 -8.47
CA LEU A 68 5.02 3.05 -8.51
C LEU A 68 4.52 3.14 -9.95
N ASN A 69 5.36 3.62 -10.87
CA ASN A 69 5.05 3.66 -12.30
C ASN A 69 4.86 2.25 -12.89
N GLN A 70 5.67 1.29 -12.46
CA GLN A 70 5.54 -0.11 -12.85
C GLN A 70 4.33 -0.81 -12.20
N ALA A 71 3.78 -0.33 -11.10
CA ALA A 71 2.71 -1.02 -10.40
C ALA A 71 1.44 -1.14 -11.26
N ASP A 72 0.81 -2.32 -11.23
CA ASP A 72 -0.52 -2.53 -11.81
C ASP A 72 -1.62 -2.11 -10.80
N VAL A 73 -1.28 -2.13 -9.51
CA VAL A 73 -2.14 -1.76 -8.38
C VAL A 73 -1.35 -1.23 -7.20
N VAL A 74 -1.93 -0.28 -6.48
CA VAL A 74 -1.44 0.25 -5.20
C VAL A 74 -2.34 -0.21 -4.07
N VAL A 75 -1.76 -0.71 -2.98
CA VAL A 75 -2.47 -1.02 -1.74
C VAL A 75 -1.81 -0.24 -0.61
N ALA A 76 -2.55 0.63 0.05
CA ALA A 76 -2.02 1.51 1.08
C ALA A 76 -2.69 1.27 2.42
N GLU A 77 -1.92 1.03 3.48
CA GLU A 77 -2.43 1.11 4.85
C GLU A 77 -2.28 2.57 5.33
N VAL A 78 -3.42 3.22 5.61
CA VAL A 78 -3.50 4.67 5.82
C VAL A 78 -3.97 5.05 7.23
N THR A 79 -3.86 4.14 8.19
CA THR A 79 -4.24 4.41 9.58
C THR A 79 -3.22 5.32 10.25
N GLN A 80 -1.93 5.04 10.08
CA GLN A 80 -0.86 5.92 10.54
C GLN A 80 -0.64 7.05 9.52
N PRO A 81 -0.79 8.34 9.91
CA PRO A 81 -0.53 9.45 9.00
C PRO A 81 0.92 9.47 8.52
N SER A 82 1.12 9.59 7.20
CA SER A 82 2.44 9.61 6.59
C SER A 82 2.46 10.52 5.35
N LEU A 83 3.42 11.46 5.32
CA LEU A 83 3.64 12.34 4.17
C LEU A 83 4.04 11.53 2.92
N GLY A 84 4.89 10.52 3.08
CA GLY A 84 5.32 9.65 1.99
C GLY A 84 4.14 8.88 1.40
N VAL A 85 3.33 8.24 2.25
CA VAL A 85 2.14 7.50 1.79
C VAL A 85 1.14 8.43 1.10
N GLY A 86 0.92 9.62 1.65
CA GLY A 86 0.05 10.63 1.00
C GLY A 86 0.59 11.07 -0.37
N TYR A 87 1.90 11.28 -0.48
CA TYR A 87 2.56 11.63 -1.74
C TYR A 87 2.43 10.52 -2.79
N GLU A 88 2.71 9.27 -2.41
CA GLU A 88 2.57 8.09 -3.27
C GLU A 88 1.13 7.92 -3.78
N ILE A 89 0.14 8.04 -2.89
CA ILE A 89 -1.27 7.97 -3.28
C ILE A 89 -1.61 9.10 -4.26
N GLY A 90 -1.17 10.34 -3.99
CA GLY A 90 -1.39 11.47 -4.89
C GLY A 90 -0.83 11.23 -6.29
N ARG A 91 0.41 10.71 -6.39
CA ARG A 91 1.03 10.34 -7.67
C ARG A 91 0.29 9.19 -8.36
N ALA A 92 -0.13 8.18 -7.60
CA ALA A 92 -0.87 7.04 -8.14
C ALA A 92 -2.25 7.44 -8.69
N VAL A 93 -2.92 8.40 -8.05
CA VAL A 93 -4.19 8.97 -8.53
C VAL A 93 -3.98 9.66 -9.87
N ASP A 94 -2.95 10.52 -9.98
CA ASP A 94 -2.60 11.22 -11.22
C ASP A 94 -2.20 10.26 -12.36
N MET A 95 -1.54 9.15 -12.02
CA MET A 95 -1.21 8.06 -12.93
C MET A 95 -2.42 7.14 -13.28
N ASN A 96 -3.63 7.45 -12.77
CA ASN A 96 -4.84 6.66 -12.95
C ASN A 96 -4.66 5.17 -12.56
N LYS A 97 -3.86 4.90 -11.53
CA LYS A 97 -3.66 3.53 -11.01
C LYS A 97 -4.93 3.04 -10.32
N ARG A 98 -5.04 1.72 -10.16
CA ARG A 98 -5.99 1.10 -9.22
C ARG A 98 -5.41 1.18 -7.82
N ILE A 99 -6.18 1.68 -6.87
CA ILE A 99 -5.74 2.02 -5.51
C ILE A 99 -6.76 1.48 -4.51
N LEU A 100 -6.27 0.71 -3.53
CA LEU A 100 -7.02 0.31 -2.34
C LEU A 100 -6.35 0.92 -1.11
N CYS A 101 -7.03 1.86 -0.45
CA CYS A 101 -6.63 2.36 0.86
C CYS A 101 -7.37 1.59 1.96
N LEU A 102 -6.64 1.13 2.96
CA LEU A 102 -7.14 0.39 4.11
C LEU A 102 -6.99 1.26 5.36
N PHE A 103 -8.09 1.52 6.06
CA PHE A 103 -8.12 2.36 7.26
C PHE A 103 -8.80 1.63 8.42
N ARG A 104 -8.26 1.70 9.63
CA ARG A 104 -8.83 1.08 10.83
C ARG A 104 -9.51 2.13 11.72
N PRO A 105 -10.85 2.24 11.73
CA PRO A 105 -11.55 3.18 12.61
C PRO A 105 -11.33 2.89 14.09
N SER A 106 -11.08 1.63 14.45
CA SER A 106 -10.80 1.19 15.82
C SER A 106 -9.50 1.76 16.40
N SER A 107 -8.63 2.36 15.58
CA SER A 107 -7.43 3.06 16.04
C SER A 107 -7.73 4.33 16.85
N GLY A 108 -8.97 4.83 16.83
CA GLY A 108 -9.34 6.11 17.43
C GLY A 108 -8.85 7.34 16.65
N ARG A 109 -8.12 7.13 15.53
CA ARG A 109 -7.65 8.21 14.65
C ARG A 109 -8.76 8.64 13.69
N ALA A 110 -8.63 9.85 13.17
CA ALA A 110 -9.42 10.31 12.03
C ALA A 110 -8.59 10.24 10.75
N LEU A 111 -9.11 9.58 9.71
CA LEU A 111 -8.46 9.55 8.40
C LEU A 111 -8.46 10.96 7.78
N SER A 112 -7.36 11.33 7.11
CA SER A 112 -7.26 12.57 6.34
C SER A 112 -8.44 12.74 5.39
N ALA A 113 -9.07 13.92 5.41
CA ALA A 113 -10.17 14.28 4.52
C ALA A 113 -9.75 14.21 3.04
N MET A 114 -8.49 14.50 2.72
CA MET A 114 -7.95 14.42 1.35
C MET A 114 -7.90 12.96 0.86
N ILE A 115 -7.47 12.03 1.71
CA ILE A 115 -7.43 10.60 1.37
C ILE A 115 -8.85 10.04 1.29
N ARG A 116 -9.70 10.35 2.27
CA ARG A 116 -11.10 9.89 2.28
C ARG A 116 -11.88 10.44 1.08
N GLY A 117 -11.68 11.71 0.74
CA GLY A 117 -12.33 12.38 -0.38
C GLY A 117 -11.84 11.93 -1.75
N ALA A 118 -10.67 11.29 -1.84
CA ALA A 118 -10.17 10.69 -3.09
C ALA A 118 -10.95 9.43 -3.50
N HIS A 119 -11.74 8.84 -2.59
CA HIS A 119 -12.60 7.72 -2.91
C HIS A 119 -13.59 8.07 -4.04
N ASN A 120 -13.54 7.33 -5.14
CA ASN A 120 -14.38 7.58 -6.31
C ASN A 120 -15.25 6.38 -6.72
N GLY A 121 -15.21 5.28 -5.96
CA GLY A 121 -15.96 4.06 -6.23
C GLY A 121 -15.54 3.31 -7.51
N LYS A 122 -14.47 3.76 -8.17
CA LYS A 122 -13.95 3.18 -9.42
C LYS A 122 -12.55 2.63 -9.17
N ASN A 123 -11.52 3.37 -9.57
CA ASN A 123 -10.12 2.98 -9.42
C ASN A 123 -9.53 3.40 -8.07
N VAL A 124 -10.20 4.23 -7.27
CA VAL A 124 -9.73 4.62 -5.93
C VAL A 124 -10.76 4.21 -4.89
N LEU A 125 -10.44 3.16 -4.14
CA LEU A 125 -11.26 2.64 -3.06
C LEU A 125 -10.63 2.94 -1.72
N VAL A 126 -11.43 3.42 -0.76
CA VAL A 126 -11.00 3.69 0.62
C VAL A 126 -11.92 2.90 1.52
N THR A 127 -11.36 1.86 2.13
CA THR A 127 -12.11 0.85 2.87
C THR A 127 -11.76 0.94 4.34
N ASN A 128 -12.78 1.20 5.16
CA ASN A 128 -12.66 0.97 6.59
C ASN A 128 -12.62 -0.55 6.82
N TYR A 129 -11.69 -1.05 7.63
CA TYR A 129 -11.56 -2.49 7.88
C TYR A 129 -11.14 -2.83 9.30
N ASP A 130 -11.46 -4.07 9.69
CA ASP A 130 -10.83 -4.77 10.81
C ASP A 130 -9.73 -5.70 10.28
N PRO A 131 -8.54 -5.77 10.93
CA PRO A 131 -7.49 -6.71 10.55
C PRO A 131 -7.96 -8.16 10.42
N ALA A 132 -8.94 -8.63 11.18
CA ALA A 132 -9.49 -9.97 11.06
C ALA A 132 -10.10 -10.24 9.67
N GLU A 133 -10.61 -9.21 8.99
CA GLU A 133 -11.27 -9.30 7.69
C GLU A 133 -10.33 -9.06 6.50
N LEU A 134 -9.06 -8.76 6.74
CA LEU A 134 -8.08 -8.38 5.73
C LEU A 134 -8.09 -9.31 4.51
N ALA A 135 -8.00 -10.63 4.73
CA ALA A 135 -7.95 -11.61 3.65
C ALA A 135 -9.22 -11.55 2.78
N ARG A 136 -10.40 -11.49 3.40
CA ARG A 136 -11.69 -11.39 2.71
C ARG A 136 -11.78 -10.11 1.87
N ILE A 137 -11.31 -8.99 2.39
CA ILE A 137 -11.35 -7.70 1.69
C ILE A 137 -10.42 -7.71 0.49
N LEU A 138 -9.20 -8.25 0.64
CA LEU A 138 -8.27 -8.40 -0.47
C LEU A 138 -8.83 -9.34 -1.54
N ASP A 139 -9.38 -10.50 -1.15
CA ASP A 139 -9.99 -11.45 -2.09
C ASP A 139 -11.12 -10.79 -2.90
N GLN A 140 -12.01 -10.04 -2.24
CA GLN A 140 -13.09 -9.32 -2.90
C GLN A 140 -12.58 -8.23 -3.84
N TYR A 141 -11.60 -7.44 -3.40
CA TYR A 141 -11.02 -6.37 -4.21
C TYR A 141 -10.34 -6.91 -5.47
N PHE A 142 -9.47 -7.91 -5.33
CA PHE A 142 -8.74 -8.48 -6.45
C PHE A 142 -9.66 -9.24 -7.41
N ALA A 143 -10.67 -9.97 -6.91
CA ALA A 143 -11.66 -10.62 -7.77
C ALA A 143 -12.47 -9.60 -8.59
N ALA A 144 -12.84 -8.46 -8.00
CA ALA A 144 -13.60 -7.42 -8.70
C ALA A 144 -12.75 -6.63 -9.71
N MET A 145 -11.51 -6.30 -9.36
CA MET A 145 -10.64 -5.43 -10.17
C MET A 145 -9.80 -6.19 -11.20
N PHE A 146 -9.57 -7.48 -10.97
CA PHE A 146 -8.74 -8.37 -11.79
C PHE A 146 -9.41 -9.75 -11.95
N PRO A 147 -10.57 -9.84 -12.62
CA PRO A 147 -11.34 -11.08 -12.73
C PRO A 147 -10.58 -12.22 -13.44
N GLU A 148 -9.59 -11.87 -14.28
CA GLU A 148 -8.73 -12.81 -15.00
C GLU A 148 -7.61 -13.42 -14.12
N LEU A 149 -7.50 -12.99 -12.85
CA LEU A 149 -6.43 -13.41 -11.96
C LEU A 149 -6.67 -14.83 -11.43
N GLU A 150 -5.90 -15.81 -11.91
CA GLU A 150 -5.82 -17.12 -11.27
C GLU A 150 -5.07 -17.02 -9.95
N LEU A 151 -5.77 -17.20 -8.83
CA LEU A 151 -5.17 -17.18 -7.50
C LEU A 151 -4.19 -18.34 -7.35
N ARG A 152 -2.97 -18.02 -6.90
CA ARG A 152 -2.01 -19.04 -6.48
C ARG A 152 -2.53 -19.68 -5.19
N LYS A 153 -2.98 -20.93 -5.29
CA LYS A 153 -3.34 -21.77 -4.14
C LYS A 153 -2.11 -22.19 -3.35
#